data_AF-A0A2D8PBD2-F1
#
_entry.id   AF-A0A2D8PBD2-F1
#
_cell.length_a   1.000
_cell.length_b   1.000
_cell.length_c   1.000
_cell.angle_alpha   90.00
_cell.angle_beta   90.00
_cell.angle_gamma   90.00
#
_symmetry.space_group_name_H-M   'P 1'
#
loop_
_entity.id
_entity.type
_entity.pdbx_description
1 polymer ?
#
loop_
_entity_poly.entity_id
_entity_poly.type
_entity_poly.pdbx_seq_one_letter_code
_entity_poly.pdbx_strand_id
1 'polypeptide(L)' 'MSPEKMVTMANQIATFFMTQPGEDQASRVADHINDFWEPRMRRQLLDYVAAGGEGLSPLLIEATKEVREPAQ' A
#
# COMPACT_ATOMS: atom_id res chain seq x y z
N MET A 1 7.42 -5.65 -10.37
CA MET A 1 6.28 -5.40 -11.29
C MET A 1 6.48 -4.02 -11.92
N SER A 2 5.78 -3.61 -12.99
CA SER A 2 5.88 -2.20 -13.42
C SER A 2 5.33 -1.28 -12.32
N PRO A 3 5.90 -0.08 -12.12
CA PRO A 3 5.39 0.88 -11.15
C PRO A 3 3.92 1.24 -11.37
N GLU A 4 3.47 1.45 -12.61
CA GLU A 4 2.07 1.86 -12.86
C GLU A 4 1.08 0.77 -12.44
N LYS A 5 1.42 -0.50 -12.70
CA LYS A 5 0.58 -1.63 -12.28
C LYS A 5 0.53 -1.72 -10.75
N MET A 6 1.62 -1.38 -10.05
CA MET A 6 1.70 -1.42 -8.59
C MET A 6 0.82 -0.35 -7.99
N VAL A 7 0.94 0.89 -8.48
CA VAL A 7 0.09 2.01 -8.10
C VAL A 7 -1.38 1.66 -8.31
N THR A 8 -1.72 1.10 -9.47
CA THR A 8 -3.10 0.69 -9.79
C THR A 8 -3.64 -0.33 -8.79
N MET A 9 -2.91 -1.43 -8.55
CA MET A 9 -3.35 -2.48 -7.62
C MET A 9 -3.47 -1.96 -6.19
N ALA A 10 -2.49 -1.18 -5.73
CA ALA A 10 -2.50 -0.65 -4.37
C ALA A 10 -3.65 0.34 -4.15
N ASN A 11 -3.97 1.18 -5.14
CA ASN A 11 -5.12 2.06 -5.09
C ASN A 11 -6.45 1.31 -5.15
N GLN A 12 -6.54 0.19 -5.87
CA GLN A 12 -7.74 -0.65 -5.86
C GLN A 12 -8.00 -1.24 -4.47
N ILE A 13 -6.95 -1.68 -3.77
CA ILE A 13 -7.05 -2.15 -2.38
C ILE A 13 -7.55 -1.01 -1.48
N ALA A 14 -6.92 0.17 -1.57
CA ALA A 14 -7.35 1.35 -0.81
C ALA A 14 -8.81 1.73 -1.08
N THR A 15 -9.21 1.77 -2.36
CA THR A 15 -10.58 2.08 -2.79
C THR A 15 -11.59 1.10 -2.19
N PHE A 16 -11.26 -0.20 -2.18
CA PHE A 16 -12.10 -1.19 -1.54
C PHE A 16 -12.30 -0.89 -0.05
N PHE A 17 -11.22 -0.68 0.70
CA PHE A 17 -11.32 -0.42 2.15
C PHE A 17 -11.99 0.92 2.50
N MET A 18 -11.91 1.94 1.63
CA MET A 18 -12.67 3.19 1.79
C MET A 18 -14.19 2.99 1.81
N THR A 19 -14.69 1.94 1.13
CA THR A 19 -16.14 1.64 1.13
C THR A 19 -16.59 0.86 2.37
N GLN A 20 -15.65 0.36 3.17
CA GLN A 20 -15.95 -0.43 4.35
C GLN A 20 -16.19 0.48 5.56
N PRO A 21 -17.13 0.13 6.46
CA PRO A 21 -17.33 0.89 7.69
C PRO A 21 -16.10 0.77 8.61
N GLY A 22 -15.82 1.84 9.35
CA GLY A 22 -14.71 1.92 10.31
C GLY A 22 -13.98 3.26 10.24
N GLU A 23 -12.96 3.41 11.08
CA GLU A 23 -12.00 4.53 11.04
C GLU A 23 -10.54 4.02 10.87
N ASP A 24 -10.38 2.69 10.75
CA ASP A 24 -9.11 1.97 10.71
C ASP A 24 -8.70 1.55 9.29
N GLN A 25 -9.21 2.22 8.25
CA GLN A 25 -9.01 1.81 6.86
C GLN A 25 -7.52 1.74 6.49
N ALA A 26 -6.68 2.65 6.99
CA ALA A 26 -5.26 2.67 6.69
C ALA A 26 -4.57 1.40 7.21
N SER A 27 -4.82 1.02 8.46
CA SER A 27 -4.30 -0.20 9.06
C SER A 27 -4.77 -1.45 8.32
N ARG A 28 -6.06 -1.50 7.93
CA ARG A 28 -6.60 -2.63 7.18
C ARG A 28 -5.98 -2.78 5.78
N VAL A 29 -5.65 -1.67 5.12
CA VAL A 29 -4.88 -1.68 3.86
C VAL A 29 -3.47 -2.21 4.10
N ALA A 30 -2.80 -1.73 5.15
CA ALA A 30 -1.44 -2.16 5.49
C ALA A 30 -1.40 -3.66 5.80
N ASP A 31 -2.34 -4.18 6.59
CA ASP A 31 -2.48 -5.60 6.90
C ASP A 31 -2.69 -6.43 5.63
N HIS A 32 -3.58 -6.00 4.73
CA HIS A 32 -3.78 -6.70 3.46
C HIS A 32 -2.49 -6.74 2.62
N ILE A 33 -1.75 -5.64 2.55
CA ILE A 33 -0.46 -5.62 1.84
C ILE A 33 0.55 -6.55 2.54
N ASN A 34 0.61 -6.54 3.87
CA ASN A 34 1.51 -7.38 4.64
C ASN A 34 1.24 -8.88 4.46
N ASP A 35 -0.03 -9.27 4.40
CA ASP A 35 -0.46 -10.66 4.31
C ASP A 35 -0.35 -11.23 2.90
N PHE A 36 -0.64 -10.43 1.87
CA PHE A 36 -0.78 -10.92 0.50
C PHE A 36 0.34 -10.50 -0.45
N TRP A 37 1.11 -9.46 -0.14
CA TRP A 37 2.21 -9.03 -1.02
C TRP A 37 3.54 -9.68 -0.64
N GLU A 38 4.21 -10.19 -1.68
CA GLU A 38 5.56 -10.71 -1.54
C GLU A 38 6.53 -9.64 -1.01
N PRO A 39 7.57 -10.02 -0.24
CA PRO A 39 8.58 -9.10 0.29
C PRO A 39 9.08 -8.05 -0.71
N ARG A 40 9.45 -8.47 -1.92
CA ARG A 40 9.94 -7.56 -2.98
C ARG A 40 8.93 -6.50 -3.40
N MET A 41 7.63 -6.82 -3.38
CA MET A 41 6.57 -5.88 -3.76
C MET A 41 6.38 -4.83 -2.67
N ARG A 42 6.47 -5.23 -1.40
CA ARG A 42 6.44 -4.30 -0.26
C ARG A 42 7.62 -3.34 -0.29
N ARG A 43 8.84 -3.85 -0.54
CA ARG A 43 10.02 -2.99 -0.74
C ARG A 43 9.80 -2.00 -1.90
N GLN A 44 9.34 -2.50 -3.04
CA GLN A 44 9.05 -1.65 -4.21
C GLN A 44 8.03 -0.54 -3.89
N LEU A 45 6.99 -0.83 -3.11
CA LEU A 45 5.99 0.16 -2.69
C LEU A 45 6.61 1.23 -1.78
N LEU A 46 7.39 0.81 -0.78
CA LEU A 46 8.03 1.73 0.16
C LEU A 46 9.05 2.64 -0.55
N ASP A 47 9.86 2.08 -1.46
CA ASP A 47 10.80 2.85 -2.27
C ASP A 47 10.08 3.87 -3.16
N TYR A 48 8.92 3.49 -3.71
CA TYR A 48 8.10 4.38 -4.54
C TYR A 48 7.49 5.53 -3.74
N VAL A 49 7.05 5.27 -2.50
CA VAL A 49 6.59 6.32 -1.57
C VAL A 49 7.75 7.26 -1.21
N ALA A 50 8.93 6.72 -0.92
CA ALA A 50 10.12 7.52 -0.63
C ALA A 50 10.54 8.42 -1.82
N ALA A 51 10.26 7.99 -3.05
CA ALA A 51 10.48 8.77 -4.27
C ALA A 51 9.38 9.82 -4.57
N GLY A 52 8.35 9.93 -3.72
CA GLY A 52 7.28 10.93 -3.84
C GLY A 52 5.88 10.33 -3.98
N GLY A 53 5.76 9.03 -4.28
CA GLY A 53 4.48 8.33 -4.26
C GLY A 53 3.44 8.81 -5.27
N GLU A 54 3.86 9.28 -6.45
CA GLU A 54 2.96 9.87 -7.44
C GLU A 54 1.81 8.91 -7.80
N GLY A 55 0.59 9.45 -7.81
CA GLY A 55 -0.62 8.68 -8.14
C GLY A 55 -1.11 7.72 -7.07
N LEU A 56 -0.40 7.55 -5.94
CA LEU A 56 -0.94 6.80 -4.79
C LEU A 56 -2.03 7.63 -4.09
N SER A 57 -3.10 6.95 -3.66
CA SER A 57 -4.16 7.60 -2.88
C SER A 57 -3.64 8.05 -1.50
N PRO A 58 -4.22 9.11 -0.90
CA PRO A 58 -3.83 9.55 0.45
C PRO A 58 -3.96 8.44 1.50
N LEU A 59 -5.02 7.63 1.42
CA LEU A 59 -5.22 6.49 2.32
C LEU A 59 -4.07 5.49 2.23
N LEU A 60 -3.60 5.21 1.01
CA LEU A 60 -2.51 4.26 0.80
C LEU A 60 -1.17 4.82 1.29
N ILE A 61 -0.92 6.11 1.10
CA ILE A 61 0.28 6.77 1.65
C ILE A 61 0.29 6.64 3.17
N GLU A 62 -0.85 6.87 3.83
CA GLU A 62 -0.98 6.64 5.27
C GLU A 62 -0.74 5.18 5.66
N ALA A 63 -1.36 4.24 4.95
CA ALA A 63 -1.18 2.80 5.19
C ALA A 63 0.29 2.35 5.07
N THR A 64 1.09 2.97 4.20
CA THR A 64 2.50 2.58 4.03
C THR A 64 3.36 2.77 5.28
N LYS A 65 2.93 3.61 6.23
CA LYS A 65 3.59 3.77 7.54
C LYS A 65 3.51 2.51 8.41
N GLU A 66 2.55 1.62 8.13
CA GLU A 66 2.32 0.36 8.86
C GLU A 66 2.68 -0.88 8.01
N VAL A 67 3.15 -0.68 6.78
CA VAL A 67 3.66 -1.78 5.95
C VAL A 67 5.00 -2.25 6.50
N ARG A 68 5.09 -3.55 6.79
CA ARG A 68 6.30 -4.17 7.35
C ARG A 68 7.40 -4.18 6.32
N GLU A 69 8.51 -3.51 6.63
CA GLU A 69 9.73 -3.62 5.85
C GLU A 69 10.18 -5.08 5.79
N PRO A 70 10.38 -5.65 4.59
CA PRO A 70 10.90 -7.00 4.46
C PRO A 70 12.34 -7.05 4.95
N ALA A 71 12.66 -8.08 5.75
CA ALA A 71 14.04 -8.42 6.05
C ALA A 71 14.81 -8.65 4.74
N GLN A 72 16.06 -8.17 4.72
CA GLN A 72 16.98 -8.32 3.59
C GLN A 72 17.23 -9.80 3.28
#